data_AF-K1PJR4-F1
#
_entry.id   AF-K1PJR4-F1
#
_cell.length_a   1.000
_cell.length_b   1.000
_cell.length_c   1.000
_cell.angle_alpha   90.00
_cell.angle_beta   90.00
_cell.angle_gamma   90.00
#
_symmetry.space_group_name_H-M   'P 1'
#
loop_
_entity.id
_entity.type
_entity.pdbx_description
1 polymer ?
#
loop_
_entity_poly.entity_id
_entity_poly.type
_entity_poly.pdbx_seq_one_letter_code
_entity_poly.pdbx_strand_id
1 'polypeptide(L)'
;MITFPTIYYLKFVENLALNKPAWQQHPYPDRPWGAERAVDGQKSDLSVYGLQCTVSANKQTTAEWRVDLDANNGYTRRFLGYSVYISNSTNKEDGVLCFKDTNYTRATIPNPTNITCITHGRYVIYYNNRTNPPDPNDHELYAYNELCEVEVYGCPTPGYYGEDCSLPCPVNCQEGHCNIVDGTCLGCVAGYQGPNCIAQCYDKTYGIGCLQVCGNCKNNEPCHNVNGSCLNGCNNGWCSVKCDKACPEGRYGYNCQEQCNVNCGVPYRCDRVTGQCEGGCQVGWKGVTCETQCNEGKFGLHCNQSCGFCLNKGQCHYSNGTCLAGCDSGYRGNNCKQGNCST
;
A
#
# COMPACT_ATOMS: atom_id res chain seq x y z
N MET A 1 9.47 -34.71 36.96
CA MET A 1 8.26 -34.52 36.14
C MET A 1 8.74 -34.06 34.78
N ILE A 2 8.99 -35.01 33.87
CA ILE A 2 9.53 -34.73 32.54
C ILE A 2 8.38 -35.04 31.58
N THR A 3 7.79 -33.96 31.06
CA THR A 3 6.78 -33.99 30.02
C THR A 3 7.43 -34.46 28.72
N PHE A 4 6.99 -35.60 28.21
CA PHE A 4 7.28 -36.02 26.84
C PHE A 4 6.57 -35.06 25.87
N PRO A 5 7.20 -34.62 24.77
CA PRO A 5 6.48 -33.91 23.73
C PRO A 5 5.49 -34.88 23.10
N THR A 6 4.22 -34.47 23.13
CA THR A 6 3.10 -35.12 22.47
C THR A 6 3.46 -35.31 21.00
N ILE A 7 3.60 -36.57 20.58
CA ILE A 7 3.69 -36.94 19.16
C ILE A 7 2.31 -36.66 18.57
N TYR A 8 2.16 -35.55 17.84
CA TYR A 8 1.02 -35.36 16.95
C TYR A 8 1.15 -36.38 15.82
N TYR A 9 0.32 -37.41 15.89
CA TYR A 9 0.11 -38.36 14.81
C TYR A 9 -0.47 -37.60 13.61
N LEU A 10 0.36 -37.30 12.60
CA LEU A 10 -0.06 -36.86 11.27
C LEU A 10 -0.86 -38.00 10.61
N LYS A 11 -2.17 -38.02 10.85
CA LYS A 11 -3.18 -38.61 9.96
C LYS A 11 -3.66 -37.42 9.13
N PHE A 12 -3.54 -37.33 7.80
CA PHE A 12 -3.77 -38.32 6.78
C PHE A 12 -3.00 -37.91 5.50
N VAL A 13 -2.06 -38.74 5.05
CA VAL A 13 -1.59 -38.75 3.65
C VAL A 13 -1.60 -40.21 3.22
N GLU A 14 -2.39 -40.57 2.21
CA GLU A 14 -2.54 -41.96 1.76
C GLU A 14 -1.54 -42.29 0.63
N ASN A 15 -1.00 -43.52 0.64
CA ASN A 15 -0.19 -44.05 -0.45
C ASN A 15 -1.08 -44.46 -1.63
N LEU A 16 -1.27 -43.53 -2.57
CA LEU A 16 -2.19 -43.68 -3.71
C LEU A 16 -1.76 -44.74 -4.75
N ALA A 17 -0.53 -45.25 -4.70
CA ALA A 17 -0.02 -46.28 -5.62
C ALA A 17 -0.30 -47.72 -5.14
N LEU A 18 -0.63 -47.91 -3.86
CA LEU A 18 -0.86 -49.23 -3.28
C LEU A 18 -2.05 -49.94 -3.96
N ASN A 19 -1.82 -51.13 -4.50
CA ASN A 19 -2.78 -51.97 -5.23
C ASN A 19 -3.40 -51.34 -6.49
N LYS A 20 -2.74 -50.36 -7.12
CA LYS A 20 -3.21 -49.80 -8.40
C LYS A 20 -2.81 -50.69 -9.60
N PRO A 21 -3.53 -50.64 -10.74
CA PRO A 21 -3.14 -51.38 -11.93
C PRO A 21 -1.76 -50.95 -12.44
N ALA A 22 -0.84 -51.91 -12.56
CA ALA A 22 0.52 -51.69 -13.03
C ALA A 22 0.75 -52.44 -14.35
N TRP A 23 1.65 -51.92 -15.18
CA TRP A 23 1.97 -52.47 -16.49
C TRP A 23 3.49 -52.51 -16.70
N GLN A 24 3.98 -53.53 -17.39
CA GLN A 24 5.40 -53.67 -17.74
C GLN A 24 5.57 -54.09 -19.20
N GLN A 25 6.62 -53.58 -19.84
CA GLN A 25 7.00 -53.97 -21.18
C GLN A 25 7.96 -55.18 -21.15
N HIS A 26 7.70 -56.18 -22.00
CA HIS A 26 8.46 -57.44 -22.09
C HIS A 26 8.48 -58.29 -20.80
N PRO A 27 7.30 -58.61 -20.21
CA PRO A 27 7.22 -59.50 -19.05
C PRO A 27 7.83 -60.87 -19.38
N TYR A 28 8.50 -61.48 -18.42
CA TYR A 28 9.03 -62.83 -18.58
C TYR A 28 7.88 -63.83 -18.76
N PRO A 29 7.76 -64.53 -19.90
CA PRO A 29 6.64 -65.46 -20.12
C PRO A 29 6.71 -66.66 -19.17
N ASP A 30 5.56 -67.06 -18.63
CA ASP A 30 5.36 -68.24 -17.77
C ASP A 30 6.09 -68.23 -16.42
N ARG A 31 6.49 -67.05 -15.93
CA ARG A 31 7.05 -66.85 -14.58
C ARG A 31 6.23 -65.83 -13.79
N PRO A 32 6.12 -65.98 -12.46
CA PRO A 32 5.29 -65.12 -11.64
C PRO A 32 6.01 -63.81 -11.29
N TRP A 33 6.49 -63.05 -12.28
CA TRP A 33 7.22 -61.78 -12.09
C TRP A 33 6.48 -60.58 -12.72
N GLY A 34 5.15 -60.53 -12.54
CA GLY A 34 4.27 -59.51 -13.11
C GLY A 34 4.51 -58.09 -12.57
N ALA A 35 3.89 -57.10 -13.22
CA ALA A 35 4.06 -55.68 -12.89
C ALA A 35 3.40 -55.29 -11.56
N GLU A 36 2.34 -56.02 -11.19
CA GLU A 36 1.54 -55.84 -9.98
C GLU A 36 2.33 -56.03 -8.67
N ARG A 37 3.40 -56.83 -8.71
CA ARG A 37 4.25 -57.10 -7.54
C ARG A 37 5.02 -55.89 -7.04
N ALA A 38 5.13 -54.85 -7.86
CA ALA A 38 5.87 -53.66 -7.52
C ALA A 38 4.98 -52.55 -6.92
N VAL A 39 3.69 -52.82 -6.76
CA VAL A 39 2.69 -51.95 -6.13
C VAL A 39 1.90 -52.65 -5.01
N ASP A 40 2.34 -53.84 -4.59
CA ASP A 40 1.64 -54.71 -3.62
C ASP A 40 2.05 -54.48 -2.15
N GLY A 41 3.09 -53.67 -1.91
CA GLY A 41 3.58 -53.31 -0.58
C GLY A 41 4.47 -54.35 0.12
N GLN A 42 4.84 -55.46 -0.54
CA GLN A 42 5.68 -56.53 0.05
C GLN A 42 7.18 -56.23 -0.11
N LYS A 43 7.98 -56.44 0.96
CA LYS A 43 9.43 -56.12 0.99
C LYS A 43 10.29 -57.07 1.84
N SER A 44 9.82 -58.28 2.10
CA SER A 44 10.51 -59.22 3.00
C SER A 44 11.62 -60.05 2.34
N ASP A 45 11.61 -60.25 1.02
CA ASP A 45 12.67 -60.94 0.26
C ASP A 45 12.86 -60.31 -1.13
N LEU A 46 13.93 -59.53 -1.27
CA LEU A 46 14.22 -58.75 -2.48
C LEU A 46 15.10 -59.50 -3.50
N SER A 47 15.30 -60.81 -3.31
CA SER A 47 15.99 -61.64 -4.31
C SER A 47 15.10 -61.91 -5.53
N VAL A 48 15.71 -62.13 -6.70
CA VAL A 48 14.98 -62.48 -7.95
C VAL A 48 14.12 -63.75 -7.78
N TYR A 49 14.51 -64.64 -6.86
CA TYR A 49 13.76 -65.86 -6.52
C TYR A 49 12.76 -65.68 -5.38
N GLY A 50 12.83 -64.56 -4.64
CA GLY A 50 11.92 -64.20 -3.55
C GLY A 50 10.51 -63.81 -4.01
N LEU A 51 10.31 -63.66 -5.33
CA LEU A 51 9.03 -63.39 -5.98
C LEU A 51 8.34 -62.09 -5.53
N GLN A 52 9.05 -61.12 -4.94
CA GLN A 52 8.52 -59.81 -4.57
C GLN A 52 9.04 -58.68 -5.47
N CYS A 53 9.71 -59.04 -6.57
CA CYS A 53 10.29 -58.11 -7.53
C CYS A 53 9.80 -58.42 -8.94
N THR A 54 9.81 -57.39 -9.79
CA THR A 54 9.46 -57.46 -11.20
C THR A 54 10.73 -57.63 -12.05
N VAL A 55 10.68 -58.45 -13.10
CA VAL A 55 11.86 -58.87 -13.88
C VAL A 55 11.51 -58.99 -15.36
N SER A 56 12.31 -58.36 -16.23
CA SER A 56 12.15 -58.41 -17.69
C SER A 56 12.84 -59.61 -18.34
N ALA A 57 12.43 -59.96 -19.56
CA ALA A 57 13.01 -61.07 -20.31
C ALA A 57 14.45 -60.79 -20.82
N ASN A 58 15.29 -61.83 -20.87
CA ASN A 58 16.68 -61.73 -21.33
C ASN A 58 16.80 -61.31 -22.80
N LYS A 59 17.92 -60.62 -23.15
CA LYS A 59 18.32 -60.18 -24.52
C LYS A 59 17.45 -59.11 -25.18
N GLN A 60 16.60 -58.41 -24.44
CA GLN A 60 15.90 -57.21 -24.93
C GLN A 60 16.81 -55.98 -24.77
N THR A 61 16.76 -55.06 -25.74
CA THR A 61 17.54 -53.80 -25.72
C THR A 61 16.77 -52.61 -25.11
N THR A 62 15.49 -52.81 -24.80
CA THR A 62 14.61 -51.86 -24.10
C THR A 62 13.72 -52.63 -23.11
N ALA A 63 13.49 -52.08 -21.93
CA ALA A 63 12.52 -52.58 -20.95
C ALA A 63 11.96 -51.39 -20.18
N GLU A 64 10.65 -51.38 -19.92
CA GLU A 64 9.96 -50.28 -19.25
C GLU A 64 9.11 -50.80 -18.08
N TRP A 65 9.41 -50.29 -16.89
CA TRP A 65 8.65 -50.41 -15.66
C TRP A 65 8.75 -49.06 -14.91
N ARG A 66 7.74 -48.64 -14.14
CA ARG A 66 7.71 -47.31 -13.50
C ARG A 66 7.33 -47.37 -12.02
N VAL A 67 8.16 -46.76 -11.16
CA VAL A 67 7.94 -45.87 -9.97
C VAL A 67 9.34 -45.36 -9.46
N ASP A 68 9.39 -44.19 -8.78
CA ASP A 68 10.46 -43.15 -8.57
C ASP A 68 11.92 -43.54 -8.13
N LEU A 69 12.89 -42.64 -8.42
CA LEU A 69 14.27 -42.87 -8.90
C LEU A 69 15.39 -42.02 -8.20
N ASP A 70 16.57 -42.66 -8.04
CA ASP A 70 17.83 -42.21 -7.39
C ASP A 70 18.68 -41.16 -8.17
N ALA A 71 19.64 -40.52 -7.50
CA ALA A 71 20.40 -39.29 -7.83
C ALA A 71 21.30 -39.32 -9.10
N ASN A 72 21.27 -40.40 -9.90
CA ASN A 72 21.98 -40.51 -11.18
C ASN A 72 21.07 -40.42 -12.42
N ASN A 73 19.84 -39.96 -12.24
CA ASN A 73 18.84 -39.84 -13.29
C ASN A 73 19.29 -38.90 -14.44
N GLY A 74 19.26 -39.39 -15.69
CA GLY A 74 19.62 -38.63 -16.90
C GLY A 74 18.60 -37.56 -17.28
N TYR A 75 17.40 -37.63 -16.68
CA TYR A 75 16.29 -36.69 -16.89
C TYR A 75 16.37 -35.47 -15.99
N THR A 76 17.19 -35.49 -14.93
CA THR A 76 17.32 -34.38 -13.97
C THR A 76 17.69 -33.05 -14.64
N ARG A 77 18.52 -33.09 -15.70
CA ARG A 77 18.89 -31.91 -16.51
C ARG A 77 17.72 -31.27 -17.29
N ARG A 78 16.59 -31.99 -17.44
CA ARG A 78 15.37 -31.51 -18.12
C ARG A 78 14.53 -30.61 -17.23
N PHE A 79 14.63 -30.79 -15.91
CA PHE A 79 13.92 -29.99 -14.92
C PHE A 79 14.64 -28.70 -14.57
N LEU A 80 15.96 -28.62 -14.75
CA LEU A 80 16.73 -27.43 -14.39
C LEU A 80 16.23 -26.16 -15.11
N GLY A 81 16.18 -25.03 -14.43
CA GLY A 81 15.78 -23.75 -15.01
C GLY A 81 14.27 -23.56 -15.22
N TYR A 82 13.43 -24.46 -14.69
CA TYR A 82 11.99 -24.31 -14.73
C TYR A 82 11.50 -23.09 -13.92
N SER A 83 10.30 -22.65 -14.22
CA SER A 83 9.63 -21.56 -13.50
C SER A 83 8.21 -21.97 -13.16
N VAL A 84 7.69 -21.45 -12.05
CA VAL A 84 6.30 -21.60 -11.66
C VAL A 84 5.70 -20.20 -11.58
N TYR A 85 4.55 -20.04 -12.22
CA TYR A 85 3.77 -18.81 -12.22
C TYR A 85 2.41 -19.04 -11.57
N ILE A 86 1.88 -18.00 -10.95
CA ILE A 86 0.51 -17.99 -10.46
C ILE A 86 -0.24 -16.92 -11.24
N SER A 87 -1.32 -17.31 -11.92
CA SER A 87 -2.08 -16.44 -12.84
C SER A 87 -3.57 -16.52 -12.55
N ASN A 88 -4.29 -15.43 -12.81
CA ASN A 88 -5.76 -15.42 -12.85
C ASN A 88 -6.32 -15.75 -14.24
N SER A 89 -5.46 -15.79 -15.26
CA SER A 89 -5.81 -16.20 -16.62
C SER A 89 -5.09 -17.50 -16.99
N THR A 90 -5.50 -18.10 -18.10
CA THR A 90 -4.81 -19.27 -18.68
C THR A 90 -3.48 -18.90 -19.35
N ASN A 91 -3.15 -17.61 -19.46
CA ASN A 91 -1.91 -17.12 -20.04
C ASN A 91 -0.85 -16.88 -18.95
N LYS A 92 0.37 -17.39 -19.16
CA LYS A 92 1.48 -17.21 -18.21
C LYS A 92 1.92 -15.75 -18.09
N GLU A 93 1.82 -14.97 -19.18
CA GLU A 93 2.36 -13.61 -19.22
C GLU A 93 1.55 -12.63 -18.35
N ASP A 94 0.32 -13.01 -18.01
CA ASP A 94 -0.53 -12.26 -17.08
C ASP A 94 -0.25 -12.66 -15.61
N GLY A 95 0.62 -13.65 -15.39
CA GLY A 95 0.88 -14.26 -14.09
C GLY A 95 2.09 -13.68 -13.37
N VAL A 96 2.10 -13.84 -12.05
CA VAL A 96 3.22 -13.48 -11.18
C VAL A 96 4.23 -14.63 -11.16
N LEU A 97 5.51 -14.34 -11.40
CA LEU A 97 6.59 -15.32 -11.26
C LEU A 97 6.72 -15.69 -9.78
N CYS A 98 6.38 -16.92 -9.47
CA CYS A 98 6.34 -17.45 -8.12
C CYS A 98 7.69 -18.12 -7.76
N PHE A 99 8.25 -18.90 -8.69
CA PHE A 99 9.55 -19.52 -8.51
C PHE A 99 10.28 -19.58 -9.85
N LYS A 100 11.59 -19.41 -9.82
CA LYS A 100 12.46 -19.70 -10.96
C LYS A 100 13.69 -20.41 -10.44
N ASP A 101 13.93 -21.60 -10.97
CA ASP A 101 15.19 -22.28 -10.75
C ASP A 101 16.30 -21.52 -11.50
N THR A 102 17.28 -21.06 -10.75
CA THR A 102 18.53 -20.49 -11.29
C THR A 102 19.77 -21.19 -10.76
N ASN A 103 19.61 -22.08 -9.77
CA ASN A 103 20.70 -22.51 -8.90
C ASN A 103 20.79 -24.03 -8.76
N TYR A 104 19.74 -24.78 -9.13
CA TYR A 104 19.81 -26.22 -9.06
C TYR A 104 20.75 -26.76 -10.13
N THR A 105 21.44 -27.82 -9.75
CA THR A 105 22.28 -28.62 -10.61
C THR A 105 21.70 -30.03 -10.64
N ARG A 106 22.23 -30.87 -11.52
CA ARG A 106 21.84 -32.28 -11.60
C ARG A 106 21.95 -33.01 -10.25
N ALA A 107 22.88 -32.60 -9.39
CA ALA A 107 23.10 -33.21 -8.09
C ALA A 107 22.27 -32.59 -6.95
N THR A 108 21.68 -31.41 -7.15
CA THR A 108 21.10 -30.60 -6.06
C THR A 108 19.62 -30.31 -6.19
N ILE A 109 18.97 -30.64 -7.30
CA ILE A 109 17.52 -30.47 -7.44
C ILE A 109 16.76 -31.44 -6.50
N PRO A 110 15.88 -30.94 -5.62
CA PRO A 110 15.18 -31.78 -4.65
C PRO A 110 13.96 -32.50 -5.26
N ASN A 111 13.64 -33.68 -4.72
CA ASN A 111 12.42 -34.42 -5.05
C ASN A 111 11.78 -34.95 -3.74
N PRO A 112 10.62 -34.42 -3.31
CA PRO A 112 9.84 -33.35 -3.95
C PRO A 112 10.48 -31.97 -3.80
N THR A 113 10.16 -31.04 -4.70
CA THR A 113 10.50 -29.62 -4.54
C THR A 113 9.32 -28.86 -3.93
N ASN A 114 9.49 -28.32 -2.71
CA ASN A 114 8.49 -27.49 -2.06
C ASN A 114 8.70 -26.02 -2.43
N ILE A 115 7.69 -25.40 -3.04
CA ILE A 115 7.72 -23.99 -3.46
C ILE A 115 6.72 -23.22 -2.63
N THR A 116 7.21 -22.27 -1.83
CA THR A 116 6.35 -21.34 -1.09
C THR A 116 6.12 -20.09 -1.93
N CYS A 117 4.85 -19.86 -2.31
CA CYS A 117 4.45 -18.64 -3.01
C CYS A 117 3.28 -17.97 -2.32
N ILE A 118 3.44 -16.67 -2.08
CA ILE A 118 2.47 -15.86 -1.37
C ILE A 118 1.79 -14.94 -2.38
N THR A 119 0.90 -15.51 -3.21
CA THR A 119 0.10 -14.75 -4.16
C THR A 119 -1.20 -15.47 -4.45
N HIS A 120 -2.25 -14.70 -4.77
CA HIS A 120 -3.53 -15.24 -5.19
C HIS A 120 -3.52 -15.52 -6.69
N GLY A 121 -4.13 -16.62 -7.11
CA GLY A 121 -4.34 -16.92 -8.51
C GLY A 121 -5.25 -18.13 -8.72
N ARG A 122 -5.85 -18.20 -9.89
CA ARG A 122 -6.72 -19.30 -10.31
C ARG A 122 -5.94 -20.47 -10.90
N TYR A 123 -4.79 -20.20 -11.49
CA TYR A 123 -3.96 -21.16 -12.21
C TYR A 123 -2.54 -21.15 -11.67
N VAL A 124 -2.01 -22.34 -11.37
CA VAL A 124 -0.57 -22.57 -11.17
C VAL A 124 -0.01 -23.09 -12.50
N ILE A 125 0.95 -22.38 -13.06
CA ILE A 125 1.51 -22.66 -14.38
C ILE A 125 2.97 -23.03 -14.22
N TYR A 126 3.28 -24.32 -14.41
CA TYR A 126 4.65 -24.76 -14.64
C TYR A 126 5.09 -24.35 -16.04
N TYR A 127 6.24 -23.69 -16.13
CA TYR A 127 6.78 -23.19 -17.36
C TYR A 127 8.25 -23.57 -17.49
N ASN A 128 8.56 -24.32 -18.54
CA ASN A 128 9.92 -24.70 -18.89
C ASN A 128 10.29 -24.05 -20.22
N ASN A 129 11.35 -23.23 -20.23
CA ASN A 129 11.78 -22.49 -21.42
C ASN A 129 13.24 -22.78 -21.74
N ARG A 130 13.52 -22.99 -23.04
CA ARG A 130 14.84 -23.32 -23.59
C ARG A 130 15.28 -22.41 -24.74
N THR A 131 14.57 -21.31 -24.99
CA THR A 131 14.90 -20.40 -26.10
C THR A 131 16.19 -19.62 -25.83
N ASN A 132 16.63 -19.49 -24.56
CA ASN A 132 17.91 -18.88 -24.14
C ASN A 132 18.51 -19.68 -22.95
N PRO A 133 19.15 -20.85 -23.17
CA PRO A 133 19.65 -21.68 -22.08
C PRO A 133 20.86 -21.01 -21.40
N PRO A 134 20.92 -20.97 -20.04
CA PRO A 134 22.18 -20.71 -19.36
C PRO A 134 23.12 -21.90 -19.62
N ASP A 135 24.38 -21.62 -19.94
CA ASP A 135 25.50 -22.56 -20.19
C ASP A 135 25.18 -23.97 -20.80
N PRO A 136 25.58 -24.26 -22.05
CA PRO A 136 25.17 -25.47 -22.80
C PRO A 136 25.60 -26.85 -22.24
N ASN A 137 26.44 -26.93 -21.21
CA ASN A 137 26.99 -28.22 -20.74
C ASN A 137 26.14 -28.93 -19.67
N ASP A 138 25.23 -28.24 -18.98
CA ASP A 138 24.46 -28.83 -17.85
C ASP A 138 22.93 -28.88 -18.06
N HIS A 139 22.41 -28.35 -19.17
CA HIS A 139 20.97 -28.23 -19.44
C HIS A 139 20.51 -29.01 -20.70
N GLU A 140 19.24 -29.44 -20.73
CA GLU A 140 18.63 -30.07 -21.91
C GLU A 140 18.30 -29.05 -23.01
N LEU A 141 18.52 -29.42 -24.28
CA LEU A 141 18.26 -28.57 -25.46
C LEU A 141 16.78 -28.37 -25.78
N TYR A 142 15.91 -29.26 -25.30
CA TYR A 142 14.47 -29.25 -25.54
C TYR A 142 13.69 -29.06 -24.23
N ALA A 143 12.56 -28.36 -24.32
CA ALA A 143 11.68 -28.15 -23.18
C ALA A 143 10.77 -29.38 -23.00
N TYR A 144 10.81 -29.99 -21.82
CA TYR A 144 9.94 -31.10 -21.44
C TYR A 144 9.12 -30.73 -20.20
N ASN A 145 7.91 -31.30 -20.12
CA ASN A 145 7.07 -31.26 -18.93
C ASN A 145 6.86 -32.71 -18.48
N GLU A 146 7.71 -33.16 -17.55
CA GLU A 146 7.77 -34.54 -17.03
C GLU A 146 7.41 -34.57 -15.53
N LEU A 147 6.53 -33.66 -15.09
CA LEU A 147 6.05 -33.60 -13.71
C LEU A 147 5.27 -34.88 -13.37
N CYS A 148 5.73 -35.61 -12.33
CA CYS A 148 5.04 -36.80 -11.84
C CYS A 148 3.81 -36.45 -11.00
N GLU A 149 3.88 -35.36 -10.23
CA GLU A 149 2.80 -34.91 -9.34
C GLU A 149 2.94 -33.40 -9.07
N VAL A 150 1.81 -32.69 -8.95
CA VAL A 150 1.76 -31.28 -8.52
C VAL A 150 0.68 -31.14 -7.47
N GLU A 151 1.08 -30.78 -6.26
CA GLU A 151 0.17 -30.54 -5.14
C GLU A 151 0.10 -29.03 -4.86
N VAL A 152 -1.12 -28.51 -4.68
CA VAL A 152 -1.36 -27.12 -4.32
C VAL A 152 -2.18 -27.10 -3.04
N TYR A 153 -1.59 -26.58 -1.97
CA TYR A 153 -2.21 -26.50 -0.65
C TYR A 153 -2.81 -25.11 -0.43
N GLY A 154 -4.07 -25.05 0.01
CA GLY A 154 -4.80 -23.81 0.24
C GLY A 154 -6.17 -24.04 0.85
N CYS A 155 -6.85 -22.97 1.24
CA CYS A 155 -8.19 -23.05 1.81
C CYS A 155 -9.28 -23.15 0.74
N PRO A 156 -10.29 -24.04 0.92
CA PRO A 156 -11.35 -24.25 -0.07
C PRO A 156 -12.30 -23.05 -0.18
N THR A 157 -12.46 -22.29 0.90
CA THR A 157 -13.30 -21.09 0.94
C THR A 157 -12.40 -19.85 0.92
N PRO A 158 -12.61 -18.91 -0.02
CA PRO A 158 -11.87 -17.65 -0.04
C PRO A 158 -12.06 -16.85 1.25
N GLY A 159 -10.99 -16.18 1.70
CA GLY A 159 -11.03 -15.32 2.88
C GLY A 159 -10.96 -16.06 4.22
N TYR A 160 -10.48 -17.30 4.23
CA TYR A 160 -10.19 -18.07 5.44
C TYR A 160 -8.75 -18.59 5.47
N TYR A 161 -8.23 -18.78 6.68
CA TYR A 161 -6.88 -19.27 6.96
C TYR A 161 -6.88 -20.20 8.20
N GLY A 162 -5.70 -20.73 8.53
CA GLY A 162 -5.44 -21.65 9.64
C GLY A 162 -5.47 -23.11 9.21
N GLU A 163 -5.02 -24.00 10.10
CA GLU A 163 -4.86 -25.44 9.81
C GLU A 163 -6.13 -26.10 9.26
N ASP A 164 -7.30 -25.68 9.75
CA ASP A 164 -8.62 -26.18 9.33
C ASP A 164 -9.41 -25.17 8.48
N CYS A 165 -8.77 -24.11 7.96
CA CYS A 165 -9.42 -23.08 7.12
C CYS A 165 -10.70 -22.50 7.73
N SER A 166 -10.71 -22.34 9.05
CA SER A 166 -11.88 -21.95 9.83
C SER A 166 -11.77 -20.52 10.38
N LEU A 167 -10.59 -19.90 10.30
CA LEU A 167 -10.37 -18.53 10.77
C LEU A 167 -10.59 -17.55 9.62
N PRO A 168 -11.46 -16.54 9.75
CA PRO A 168 -11.67 -15.55 8.70
C PRO A 168 -10.46 -14.61 8.61
N CYS A 169 -10.05 -14.26 7.39
CA CYS A 169 -9.02 -13.26 7.15
C CYS A 169 -9.40 -11.91 7.80
N PRO A 170 -8.40 -11.13 8.26
CA PRO A 170 -8.65 -9.79 8.78
C PRO A 170 -9.45 -8.92 7.81
N VAL A 171 -10.45 -8.20 8.35
CA VAL A 171 -11.43 -7.43 7.56
C VAL A 171 -10.81 -6.35 6.66
N ASN A 172 -9.65 -5.83 7.06
CA ASN A 172 -8.95 -4.75 6.36
C ASN A 172 -7.81 -5.27 5.45
N CYS A 173 -7.67 -6.58 5.28
CA CYS A 173 -6.81 -7.10 4.21
C CYS A 173 -7.39 -6.67 2.86
N GLN A 174 -6.52 -6.23 1.95
CA GLN A 174 -6.91 -5.91 0.59
C GLN A 174 -7.55 -7.14 -0.06
N GLU A 175 -8.72 -6.95 -0.68
CA GLU A 175 -9.51 -8.00 -1.35
C GLU A 175 -9.92 -9.17 -0.43
N GLY A 176 -9.77 -9.03 0.90
CA GLY A 176 -10.08 -10.10 1.86
C GLY A 176 -9.09 -11.27 1.81
N HIS A 177 -7.89 -11.06 1.24
CA HIS A 177 -6.88 -12.10 1.09
C HIS A 177 -5.81 -12.02 2.18
N CYS A 178 -5.54 -13.16 2.81
CA CYS A 178 -4.48 -13.31 3.80
C CYS A 178 -3.73 -14.64 3.60
N ASN A 179 -2.56 -14.73 4.19
CA ASN A 179 -1.74 -15.94 4.21
C ASN A 179 -2.52 -17.07 4.90
N ILE A 180 -2.60 -18.21 4.22
CA ILE A 180 -3.38 -19.37 4.65
C ILE A 180 -2.88 -20.00 5.96
N VAL A 181 -1.62 -19.77 6.34
CA VAL A 181 -1.02 -20.32 7.57
C VAL A 181 -1.22 -19.38 8.75
N ASP A 182 -0.80 -18.12 8.62
CA ASP A 182 -0.67 -17.21 9.77
C ASP A 182 -1.65 -16.02 9.74
N GLY A 183 -2.44 -15.87 8.67
CA GLY A 183 -3.44 -14.81 8.55
C GLY A 183 -2.88 -13.43 8.22
N THR A 184 -1.59 -13.33 7.88
CA THR A 184 -0.95 -12.06 7.48
C THR A 184 -1.51 -11.56 6.14
N CYS A 185 -1.84 -10.28 6.03
CA CYS A 185 -2.35 -9.68 4.81
C CYS A 185 -1.20 -9.37 3.83
N LEU A 186 -1.42 -9.63 2.54
CA LEU A 186 -0.51 -9.22 1.47
C LEU A 186 -0.50 -7.70 1.24
N GLY A 187 -1.59 -7.03 1.59
CA GLY A 187 -1.76 -5.59 1.53
C GLY A 187 -2.94 -5.17 2.39
N CYS A 188 -2.96 -3.90 2.79
CA CYS A 188 -4.04 -3.32 3.58
C CYS A 188 -4.90 -2.37 2.74
N VAL A 189 -6.19 -2.33 3.06
CA VAL A 189 -7.05 -1.25 2.57
C VAL A 189 -6.59 0.12 3.12
N ALA A 190 -6.97 1.20 2.45
CA ALA A 190 -6.56 2.55 2.82
C ALA A 190 -6.91 2.88 4.29
N GLY A 191 -5.96 3.48 5.00
CA GLY A 191 -6.11 3.88 6.40
C GLY A 191 -5.69 2.85 7.44
N TYR A 192 -5.24 1.67 7.01
CA TYR A 192 -4.77 0.59 7.88
C TYR A 192 -3.38 0.09 7.48
N GLN A 193 -2.68 -0.49 8.45
CA GLN A 193 -1.32 -1.00 8.31
C GLN A 193 -1.02 -2.12 9.31
N GLY A 194 0.19 -2.65 9.21
CA GLY A 194 0.66 -3.79 10.00
C GLY A 194 0.32 -5.13 9.34
N PRO A 195 0.87 -6.23 9.88
CA PRO A 195 0.80 -7.55 9.25
C PRO A 195 -0.64 -8.04 9.04
N ASN A 196 -1.57 -7.65 9.90
CA ASN A 196 -2.98 -8.09 9.84
C ASN A 196 -3.94 -6.93 9.55
N CYS A 197 -3.43 -5.75 9.15
CA CYS A 197 -4.23 -4.56 8.84
C CYS A 197 -5.19 -4.10 9.96
N ILE A 198 -4.84 -4.36 11.22
CA ILE A 198 -5.64 -3.97 12.38
C ILE A 198 -5.30 -2.53 12.82
N ALA A 199 -4.02 -2.15 12.72
CA ALA A 199 -3.58 -0.84 13.15
C ALA A 199 -4.00 0.23 12.15
N GLN A 200 -4.57 1.34 12.63
CA GLN A 200 -4.83 2.50 11.79
C GLN A 200 -3.52 3.24 11.45
N CYS A 201 -3.56 4.07 10.41
CA CYS A 201 -2.46 5.01 10.15
C CYS A 201 -2.24 5.93 11.38
N TYR A 202 -0.99 6.02 11.84
CA TYR A 202 -0.56 6.88 12.96
C TYR A 202 0.33 8.02 12.44
N ASP A 203 0.79 8.92 13.31
CA ASP A 203 1.70 10.04 12.97
C ASP A 203 1.23 10.97 11.84
N LYS A 204 -0.08 11.23 11.78
CA LYS A 204 -0.68 12.12 10.77
C LYS A 204 -0.43 11.64 9.35
N THR A 205 -0.60 10.33 9.13
CA THR A 205 -0.57 9.73 7.81
C THR A 205 -1.93 9.15 7.42
N TYR A 206 -2.15 8.94 6.12
CA TYR A 206 -3.40 8.41 5.59
C TYR A 206 -3.19 7.67 4.26
N GLY A 207 -4.26 7.02 3.79
CA GLY A 207 -4.31 6.37 2.49
C GLY A 207 -3.74 4.94 2.48
N ILE A 208 -3.49 4.41 1.29
CA ILE A 208 -2.92 3.07 1.12
C ILE A 208 -1.49 3.06 1.65
N GLY A 209 -1.18 2.07 2.51
CA GLY A 209 0.13 1.93 3.13
C GLY A 209 0.54 3.08 4.05
N CYS A 210 -0.39 3.97 4.43
CA CYS A 210 -0.11 5.15 5.25
C CYS A 210 1.01 6.06 4.69
N LEU A 211 1.10 6.15 3.36
CA LEU A 211 2.17 6.88 2.68
C LEU A 211 1.90 8.37 2.48
N GLN A 212 0.64 8.81 2.65
CA GLN A 212 0.26 10.21 2.49
C GLN A 212 0.29 10.93 3.84
N VAL A 213 0.73 12.19 3.86
CA VAL A 213 0.81 13.00 5.09
C VAL A 213 -0.38 13.95 5.17
N CYS A 214 -0.98 14.07 6.37
CA CYS A 214 -2.06 15.00 6.62
C CYS A 214 -1.65 16.46 6.34
N GLY A 215 -2.61 17.27 5.90
CA GLY A 215 -2.41 18.72 5.81
C GLY A 215 -2.51 19.42 7.17
N ASN A 216 -2.71 20.73 7.12
CA ASN A 216 -2.71 21.63 8.28
C ASN A 216 -4.07 21.64 8.98
N CYS A 217 -4.52 20.48 9.48
CA CYS A 217 -5.76 20.35 10.24
C CYS A 217 -5.74 21.24 11.49
N LYS A 218 -6.93 21.72 11.89
CA LYS A 218 -7.11 22.58 13.05
C LYS A 218 -6.47 21.99 14.31
N ASN A 219 -5.79 22.83 15.08
CA ASN A 219 -5.09 22.43 16.32
C ASN A 219 -4.10 21.26 16.14
N ASN A 220 -3.60 21.04 14.92
CA ASN A 220 -2.70 19.93 14.60
C ASN A 220 -3.30 18.54 14.84
N GLU A 221 -4.63 18.43 14.85
CA GLU A 221 -5.35 17.16 14.95
C GLU A 221 -4.99 16.22 13.79
N PRO A 222 -5.07 14.89 14.00
CA PRO A 222 -4.90 13.93 12.93
C PRO A 222 -6.03 14.10 11.89
N CYS A 223 -5.69 13.98 10.62
CA CYS A 223 -6.67 13.87 9.56
C CYS A 223 -7.31 12.47 9.54
N HIS A 224 -8.40 12.34 8.82
CA HIS A 224 -9.06 11.07 8.59
C HIS A 224 -8.09 10.08 7.91
N ASN A 225 -7.78 8.96 8.58
CA ASN A 225 -6.80 7.96 8.16
C ASN A 225 -7.05 7.37 6.75
N VAL A 226 -8.30 7.30 6.29
CA VAL A 226 -8.61 6.79 4.94
C VAL A 226 -8.34 7.82 3.83
N ASN A 227 -8.92 9.02 3.91
CA ASN A 227 -8.98 9.97 2.79
C ASN A 227 -8.20 11.28 3.00
N GLY A 228 -7.68 11.50 4.21
CA GLY A 228 -6.87 12.66 4.56
C GLY A 228 -7.66 13.93 4.88
N SER A 229 -8.99 13.86 5.05
CA SER A 229 -9.79 15.05 5.36
C SER A 229 -9.64 15.51 6.81
N CYS A 230 -9.77 16.82 7.04
CA CYS A 230 -9.76 17.39 8.39
C CYS A 230 -11.20 17.66 8.83
N LEU A 231 -11.72 16.86 9.77
CA LEU A 231 -13.12 16.94 10.21
C LEU A 231 -13.50 18.29 10.84
N ASN A 232 -12.56 18.88 11.59
CA ASN A 232 -12.74 20.15 12.30
C ASN A 232 -12.22 21.38 11.51
N GLY A 233 -11.92 21.19 10.22
CA GLY A 233 -11.37 22.24 9.34
C GLY A 233 -9.87 22.47 9.49
N CYS A 234 -9.41 23.59 8.95
CA CYS A 234 -8.01 23.94 8.75
C CYS A 234 -7.54 25.02 9.72
N ASN A 235 -6.24 24.99 10.05
CA ASN A 235 -5.55 26.08 10.73
C ASN A 235 -5.54 27.38 9.89
N ASN A 236 -5.21 28.49 10.55
CA ASN A 236 -5.04 29.79 9.90
C ASN A 236 -4.11 29.73 8.69
N GLY A 237 -4.51 30.36 7.58
CA GLY A 237 -3.70 30.40 6.36
C GLY A 237 -3.86 29.19 5.43
N TRP A 238 -4.71 28.23 5.79
CA TRP A 238 -4.96 27.01 5.03
C TRP A 238 -6.46 26.75 4.81
N CYS A 239 -6.79 26.12 3.69
CA CYS A 239 -8.13 25.65 3.33
C CYS A 239 -8.05 24.37 2.49
N SER A 240 -9.19 23.98 1.91
CA SER A 240 -9.50 22.66 1.33
C SER A 240 -10.00 21.65 2.36
N VAL A 241 -10.62 20.57 1.87
CA VAL A 241 -11.06 19.44 2.70
C VAL A 241 -9.89 18.76 3.43
N LYS A 242 -8.68 18.82 2.87
CA LYS A 242 -7.45 18.21 3.42
C LYS A 242 -6.51 19.20 4.09
N CYS A 243 -6.82 20.50 4.05
CA CYS A 243 -5.97 21.57 4.59
C CYS A 243 -4.54 21.60 4.00
N ASP A 244 -4.43 21.20 2.74
CA ASP A 244 -3.21 21.12 1.94
C ASP A 244 -3.03 22.33 1.00
N LYS A 245 -4.02 23.24 0.96
CA LYS A 245 -3.97 24.46 0.15
C LYS A 245 -3.83 25.68 1.04
N ALA A 246 -2.90 26.55 0.67
CA ALA A 246 -2.82 27.89 1.22
C ALA A 246 -4.09 28.69 0.94
N CYS A 247 -4.38 29.71 1.77
CA CYS A 247 -5.41 30.66 1.41
C CYS A 247 -5.12 31.31 0.06
N PRO A 248 -6.15 31.45 -0.80
CA PRO A 248 -6.02 32.24 -2.01
C PRO A 248 -5.75 33.71 -1.65
N GLU A 249 -5.15 34.46 -2.59
CA GLU A 249 -4.94 35.90 -2.40
C GLU A 249 -6.25 36.60 -2.01
N GLY A 250 -6.15 37.52 -1.05
CA GLY A 250 -7.30 38.26 -0.53
C GLY A 250 -8.10 37.57 0.57
N ARG A 251 -7.67 36.39 1.03
CA ARG A 251 -8.31 35.70 2.16
C ARG A 251 -7.31 35.29 3.24
N TYR A 252 -7.78 35.22 4.48
CA TYR A 252 -6.96 34.84 5.62
C TYR A 252 -7.75 34.09 6.71
N GLY A 253 -7.07 33.68 7.78
CA GLY A 253 -7.68 33.07 8.96
C GLY A 253 -8.05 31.58 8.77
N TYR A 254 -8.84 31.05 9.71
CA TYR A 254 -9.25 29.64 9.72
C TYR A 254 -10.10 29.33 8.48
N ASN A 255 -9.76 28.23 7.78
CA ASN A 255 -10.43 27.83 6.54
C ASN A 255 -10.48 28.92 5.47
N CYS A 256 -9.66 29.98 5.58
CA CYS A 256 -9.69 31.15 4.69
C CYS A 256 -11.09 31.78 4.59
N GLN A 257 -11.79 31.89 5.72
CA GLN A 257 -13.13 32.47 5.78
C GLN A 257 -13.14 34.00 5.87
N GLU A 258 -12.03 34.60 6.29
CA GLU A 258 -11.88 36.06 6.40
C GLU A 258 -11.41 36.68 5.07
N GLN A 259 -11.79 37.93 4.81
CA GLN A 259 -11.37 38.68 3.62
C GLN A 259 -10.41 39.81 4.00
N CYS A 260 -9.31 39.96 3.25
CA CYS A 260 -8.43 41.11 3.38
C CYS A 260 -9.20 42.41 3.10
N ASN A 261 -8.91 43.46 3.85
CA ASN A 261 -9.66 44.70 3.74
C ASN A 261 -9.29 45.50 2.47
N VAL A 262 -10.27 46.19 1.88
CA VAL A 262 -10.03 47.12 0.76
C VAL A 262 -9.13 48.30 1.16
N ASN A 263 -9.13 48.65 2.45
CA ASN A 263 -8.36 49.75 3.03
C ASN A 263 -6.90 49.39 3.33
N CYS A 264 -6.46 48.18 2.98
CA CYS A 264 -5.05 47.82 3.00
C CYS A 264 -4.26 48.74 2.03
N GLY A 265 -2.99 49.00 2.34
CA GLY A 265 -2.09 49.82 1.52
C GLY A 265 -2.02 49.32 0.08
N VAL A 266 -1.98 48.00 -0.09
CA VAL A 266 -2.37 47.34 -1.34
C VAL A 266 -3.78 46.74 -1.16
N PRO A 267 -4.81 47.22 -1.88
CA PRO A 267 -6.20 46.80 -1.67
C PRO A 267 -6.37 45.27 -1.71
N TYR A 268 -7.07 44.72 -0.71
CA TYR A 268 -7.33 43.28 -0.58
C TYR A 268 -6.06 42.41 -0.46
N ARG A 269 -4.88 42.96 -0.18
CA ARG A 269 -3.67 42.16 0.06
C ARG A 269 -3.26 42.21 1.52
N CYS A 270 -3.21 41.04 2.13
CA CYS A 270 -2.85 40.86 3.53
C CYS A 270 -2.20 39.49 3.78
N ASP A 271 -1.50 39.37 4.91
CA ASP A 271 -0.93 38.10 5.36
C ASP A 271 -2.03 37.07 5.59
N ARG A 272 -1.90 35.90 4.95
CA ARG A 272 -2.89 34.83 4.97
C ARG A 272 -3.17 34.23 6.36
N VAL A 273 -2.25 34.39 7.32
CA VAL A 273 -2.38 33.80 8.67
C VAL A 273 -3.02 34.80 9.62
N THR A 274 -2.51 36.03 9.63
CA THR A 274 -2.83 37.08 10.61
C THR A 274 -3.82 38.12 10.12
N GLY A 275 -4.01 38.25 8.81
CA GLY A 275 -4.81 39.31 8.19
C GLY A 275 -4.10 40.65 8.11
N GLN A 276 -2.82 40.73 8.49
CA GLN A 276 -2.07 41.99 8.48
C GLN A 276 -1.92 42.54 7.05
N CYS A 277 -2.40 43.76 6.82
CA CYS A 277 -2.38 44.38 5.50
C CYS A 277 -0.95 44.59 4.96
N GLU A 278 -0.73 44.22 3.70
CA GLU A 278 0.49 44.51 2.96
C GLU A 278 0.59 46.03 2.72
N GLY A 279 1.71 46.64 3.11
CA GLY A 279 1.91 48.09 3.02
C GLY A 279 1.17 48.92 4.08
N GLY A 280 0.62 48.29 5.13
CA GLY A 280 -0.11 49.00 6.20
C GLY A 280 -1.51 49.43 5.77
N CYS A 281 -2.02 50.53 6.33
CA CYS A 281 -3.36 51.04 6.04
C CYS A 281 -3.34 52.26 5.14
N GLN A 282 -4.35 52.37 4.28
CA GLN A 282 -4.67 53.61 3.57
C GLN A 282 -4.94 54.76 4.55
N VAL A 283 -4.75 55.99 4.08
CA VAL A 283 -4.95 57.20 4.89
C VAL A 283 -6.36 57.24 5.47
N GLY A 284 -6.46 57.52 6.78
CA GLY A 284 -7.74 57.57 7.48
C GLY A 284 -8.21 56.23 8.07
N TRP A 285 -7.41 55.17 7.95
CA TRP A 285 -7.67 53.85 8.53
C TRP A 285 -6.52 53.40 9.46
N LYS A 286 -6.83 52.56 10.42
CA LYS A 286 -5.91 51.97 11.40
C LYS A 286 -6.34 50.56 11.80
N GLY A 287 -5.49 49.89 12.58
CA GLY A 287 -5.66 48.49 12.96
C GLY A 287 -4.70 47.60 12.17
N VAL A 288 -4.60 46.34 12.57
CA VAL A 288 -3.74 45.37 11.87
C VAL A 288 -4.35 44.98 10.52
N THR A 289 -5.69 44.93 10.45
CA THR A 289 -6.44 44.57 9.24
C THR A 289 -7.12 45.79 8.57
N CYS A 290 -6.80 47.01 9.02
CA CYS A 290 -7.32 48.28 8.49
C CYS A 290 -8.87 48.38 8.48
N GLU A 291 -9.50 47.74 9.45
CA GLU A 291 -10.94 47.67 9.66
C GLU A 291 -11.51 48.90 10.38
N THR A 292 -10.65 49.65 11.09
CA THR A 292 -11.07 50.77 11.93
C THR A 292 -10.75 52.10 11.25
N GLN A 293 -11.76 52.90 10.98
CA GLN A 293 -11.58 54.29 10.56
C GLN A 293 -10.99 55.13 11.70
N CYS A 294 -10.28 56.21 11.40
CA CYS A 294 -9.79 57.11 12.45
C CYS A 294 -10.92 57.60 13.35
N ASN A 295 -10.75 57.38 14.67
CA ASN A 295 -11.66 57.84 15.70
C ASN A 295 -11.82 59.37 15.66
N GLU A 296 -12.88 59.86 16.30
CA GLU A 296 -13.13 61.30 16.48
C GLU A 296 -11.89 62.04 16.97
N GLY A 297 -11.60 63.19 16.36
CA GLY A 297 -10.46 64.02 16.70
C GLY A 297 -9.13 63.62 16.06
N LYS A 298 -9.05 62.52 15.28
CA LYS A 298 -7.82 62.14 14.56
C LYS A 298 -8.03 61.89 13.07
N PHE A 299 -6.99 62.11 12.27
CA PHE A 299 -6.98 61.88 10.83
C PHE A 299 -5.59 61.50 10.28
N GLY A 300 -5.52 61.16 9.00
CA GLY A 300 -4.28 60.94 8.26
C GLY A 300 -3.72 59.51 8.37
N LEU A 301 -2.47 59.31 7.96
CA LEU A 301 -1.81 58.01 8.01
C LEU A 301 -1.66 57.53 9.47
N HIS A 302 -2.05 56.29 9.74
CA HIS A 302 -2.11 55.67 11.08
C HIS A 302 -2.94 56.46 12.11
N CYS A 303 -3.78 57.42 11.68
CA CYS A 303 -4.50 58.33 12.56
C CYS A 303 -3.60 59.10 13.53
N ASN A 304 -2.40 59.51 13.09
CA ASN A 304 -1.45 60.22 13.93
C ASN A 304 -1.67 61.74 13.99
N GLN A 305 -2.50 62.31 13.11
CA GLN A 305 -2.77 63.75 13.13
C GLN A 305 -4.02 64.06 13.94
N SER A 306 -4.00 65.17 14.68
CA SER A 306 -5.17 65.64 15.44
C SER A 306 -5.98 66.64 14.62
N CYS A 307 -7.31 66.53 14.64
CA CYS A 307 -8.24 67.50 14.06
C CYS A 307 -8.01 68.90 14.66
N GLY A 308 -8.36 69.95 13.92
CA GLY A 308 -8.47 71.30 14.49
C GLY A 308 -9.81 71.50 15.20
N PHE A 309 -10.17 72.76 15.40
CA PHE A 309 -11.38 73.17 16.12
C PHE A 309 -12.58 73.23 15.17
N CYS A 310 -13.06 72.05 14.77
CA CYS A 310 -14.26 71.91 13.94
C CYS A 310 -15.51 72.28 14.72
N LEU A 311 -16.49 72.90 14.03
CA LEU A 311 -17.74 73.37 14.62
C LEU A 311 -18.41 72.31 15.50
N ASN A 312 -18.81 72.67 16.72
CA ASN A 312 -19.52 71.80 17.68
C ASN A 312 -18.76 70.51 18.05
N LYS A 313 -17.41 70.52 18.03
CA LYS A 313 -16.58 69.31 18.16
C LYS A 313 -16.89 68.24 17.09
N GLY A 314 -17.42 68.65 15.94
CA GLY A 314 -17.73 67.74 14.83
C GLY A 314 -16.50 66.97 14.34
N GLN A 315 -16.70 65.73 13.89
CA GLN A 315 -15.61 64.90 13.36
C GLN A 315 -15.02 65.55 12.10
N CYS A 316 -13.70 65.81 12.11
CA CYS A 316 -13.00 66.21 10.89
C CYS A 316 -12.89 65.03 9.91
N HIS A 317 -12.76 65.32 8.62
CA HIS A 317 -12.66 64.29 7.60
C HIS A 317 -11.43 63.40 7.86
N TYR A 318 -11.68 62.12 8.12
CA TYR A 318 -10.73 61.13 8.62
C TYR A 318 -9.45 60.96 7.80
N SER A 319 -9.46 61.27 6.50
CA SER A 319 -8.26 61.16 5.65
C SER A 319 -7.41 62.44 5.59
N ASN A 320 -8.01 63.64 5.61
CA ASN A 320 -7.31 64.90 5.30
C ASN A 320 -7.48 66.01 6.35
N GLY A 321 -8.36 65.81 7.35
CA GLY A 321 -8.53 66.71 8.48
C GLY A 321 -9.50 67.87 8.26
N THR A 322 -10.22 67.90 7.14
CA THR A 322 -11.13 69.00 6.79
C THR A 322 -12.37 69.03 7.68
N CYS A 323 -12.74 70.20 8.19
CA CYS A 323 -13.99 70.40 8.94
C CYS A 323 -15.13 70.76 7.97
N LEU A 324 -15.93 69.78 7.56
CA LEU A 324 -17.00 69.98 6.56
C LEU A 324 -18.09 70.96 7.01
N ALA A 325 -18.36 71.04 8.32
CA ALA A 325 -19.34 71.96 8.90
C ALA A 325 -18.78 73.36 9.21
N GLY A 326 -17.49 73.61 8.90
CA GLY A 326 -16.80 74.86 9.25
C GLY A 326 -16.07 74.82 10.60
N CYS A 327 -15.56 75.97 11.01
CA CYS A 327 -14.73 76.14 12.21
C CYS A 327 -15.52 76.73 13.38
N ASP A 328 -15.12 76.36 14.61
CA ASP A 328 -15.54 77.09 15.81
C ASP A 328 -15.03 78.54 15.78
N SER A 329 -15.74 79.42 16.50
CA SER A 329 -15.40 80.84 16.62
C SER A 329 -13.93 81.05 17.00
N GLY A 330 -13.24 81.88 16.22
CA GLY A 330 -11.82 82.20 16.43
C GLY A 330 -10.84 81.31 15.66
N TYR A 331 -11.31 80.32 14.90
CA TYR A 331 -10.47 79.48 14.04
C TYR A 331 -10.85 79.62 12.57
N ARG A 332 -9.87 79.46 11.67
CA ARG A 332 -10.05 79.52 10.22
C ARG A 332 -9.23 78.47 9.46
N GLY A 333 -9.49 78.39 8.15
CA GLY A 333 -8.89 77.44 7.22
C GLY A 333 -9.60 76.08 7.19
N ASN A 334 -9.34 75.27 6.16
CA ASN A 334 -10.08 74.01 5.92
C ASN A 334 -10.01 73.02 7.09
N ASN A 335 -8.91 73.02 7.85
CA ASN A 335 -8.71 72.11 8.99
C ASN A 335 -8.88 72.82 10.35
N CYS A 336 -9.30 74.09 10.38
CA CYS A 336 -9.56 74.87 11.60
C CYS A 336 -8.41 74.88 12.62
N LYS A 337 -7.15 74.99 12.13
CA LYS A 337 -5.93 75.04 12.96
C LYS A 337 -5.33 76.45 13.10
N GLN A 338 -5.78 77.41 12.30
CA GLN A 338 -5.26 78.78 12.32
C GLN A 338 -6.15 79.62 13.21
N GLY A 339 -5.61 80.18 14.29
CA GLY A 339 -6.32 81.17 15.11
C GLY A 339 -6.48 82.48 14.33
N ASN A 340 -7.62 83.16 14.52
CA ASN A 340 -7.75 84.56 14.12
C ASN A 340 -6.82 85.39 15.01
N CYS A 341 -5.80 86.02 14.43
CA CYS A 341 -5.05 87.04 15.14
C CYS A 341 -6.03 88.14 15.53
N SER A 342 -6.21 88.34 16.84
CA SER A 342 -6.80 89.56 17.38
C SER A 342 -5.83 90.70 17.08
N THR A 343 -6.14 91.51 16.08
CA THR A 343 -5.51 92.83 15.88
C THR A 343 -6.06 93.82 16.88
#